data_AF-A0A853P9M1-F1
#
_entry.id   AF-A0A853P9M1-F1
#
_cell.length_a   1.000
_cell.length_b   1.000
_cell.length_c   1.000
_cell.angle_alpha   90.00
_cell.angle_beta   90.00
_cell.angle_gamma   90.00
#
_symmetry.space_group_name_H-M   'P 1'
#
loop_
_entity.id
_entity.type
_entity.pdbx_description
1 polymer ?
#
loop_
_entity_poly.entity_id
_entity_poly.type
_entity_poly.pdbx_seq_one_letter_code
_entity_poly.pdbx_strand_id
1 'polypeptide(L)'
;MTLSELYQEWLNLKVLPSNKSEVTKSKYGMCKNVIIHLFGDRNISEIKSSENQRIMNKYGQKVSRKHLGRLNSNIKASINLAMADKVMIEDFTAYVELFSSKKDRKLKTNNFIRRKII
;
A
#
# COMPACT_ATOMS: atom_id res chain seq x y z
N MET A 1 -16.14 -3.72 -9.15
CA MET A 1 -15.31 -3.64 -7.93
C MET A 1 -14.23 -2.60 -8.16
N THR A 2 -14.18 -1.57 -7.34
CA THR A 2 -13.14 -0.54 -7.35
C THR A 2 -11.89 -1.03 -6.63
N LEU A 3 -10.75 -0.37 -6.83
CA LEU A 3 -9.55 -0.70 -6.08
C LEU A 3 -9.72 -0.50 -4.57
N SER A 4 -10.48 0.52 -4.17
CA SER A 4 -10.73 0.82 -2.76
C SER A 4 -11.60 -0.23 -2.07
N GLU A 5 -12.53 -0.85 -2.80
CA GLU A 5 -13.36 -1.96 -2.35
C GLU A 5 -12.53 -3.23 -2.21
N LEU A 6 -11.73 -3.59 -3.22
CA LEU A 6 -10.84 -4.75 -3.11
C LEU A 6 -9.85 -4.61 -1.96
N TYR A 7 -9.28 -3.41 -1.79
CA TYR A 7 -8.38 -3.14 -0.69
C TYR A 7 -9.07 -3.28 0.67
N GLN A 8 -10.32 -2.79 0.80
CA GLN A 8 -11.10 -2.96 2.02
C GLN A 8 -11.36 -4.43 2.33
N GLU A 9 -11.69 -5.23 1.32
CA GLU A 9 -11.92 -6.67 1.51
C GLU A 9 -10.65 -7.37 2.00
N TRP A 10 -9.50 -7.05 1.40
CA TRP A 10 -8.22 -7.54 1.88
C TRP A 10 -7.92 -7.11 3.32
N LEU A 11 -8.28 -5.88 3.72
CA LEU A 11 -8.16 -5.46 5.13
C LEU A 11 -8.99 -6.34 6.05
N ASN A 12 -10.27 -6.54 5.69
CA ASN A 12 -11.22 -7.32 6.48
C ASN A 12 -10.74 -8.76 6.66
N LEU A 13 -10.22 -9.37 5.61
CA LEU A 13 -9.84 -10.79 5.61
C LEU A 13 -8.44 -11.05 6.17
N LYS A 14 -7.48 -10.14 5.97
CA LYS A 14 -6.04 -10.41 6.22
C LYS A 14 -5.41 -9.52 7.28
N VAL A 15 -5.88 -8.28 7.45
CA VAL A 15 -5.22 -7.29 8.32
C VAL A 15 -5.94 -7.12 9.65
N LEU A 16 -7.24 -6.84 9.64
CA LEU A 16 -8.04 -6.60 10.83
C LEU A 16 -8.09 -7.80 11.81
N PRO A 17 -8.22 -9.06 11.36
CA PRO A 17 -8.19 -10.21 12.26
C PRO A 17 -6.78 -10.62 12.70
N SER A 18 -5.72 -10.00 12.15
CA SER A 18 -4.35 -10.36 12.51
C SER A 18 -3.96 -9.81 13.90
N ASN A 19 -2.88 -10.36 14.47
CA ASN A 19 -2.28 -9.93 15.73
C ASN A 19 -1.53 -8.57 15.66
N LYS A 20 -1.69 -7.80 14.57
CA LYS A 20 -1.08 -6.47 14.45
C LYS A 20 -1.69 -5.52 15.47
N SER A 21 -0.89 -4.59 15.96
CA SER A 21 -1.39 -3.56 16.88
C SER A 21 -2.44 -2.67 16.22
N GLU A 22 -3.33 -2.09 17.03
CA GLU A 22 -4.37 -1.16 16.55
C GLU A 22 -3.77 0.04 15.81
N VAL A 23 -2.62 0.56 16.28
CA VAL A 23 -1.88 1.62 15.57
C VAL A 23 -1.43 1.16 14.18
N THR A 24 -1.06 -0.11 14.03
CA THR A 24 -0.67 -0.67 12.75
C THR A 24 -1.89 -0.84 11.84
N LYS A 25 -3.01 -1.37 12.36
CA LYS A 25 -4.28 -1.50 11.62
C LYS A 25 -4.81 -0.13 11.15
N SER A 26 -4.75 0.88 12.01
CA SER A 26 -5.10 2.27 11.68
C SER A 26 -4.27 2.81 10.52
N LYS A 27 -2.96 2.50 10.45
CA LYS A 27 -2.12 2.88 9.29
C LYS A 27 -2.55 2.23 7.99
N TYR A 28 -3.04 0.99 8.02
CA TYR A 28 -3.62 0.35 6.84
C TYR A 28 -4.93 1.03 6.41
N GLY A 29 -5.75 1.47 7.37
CA GLY A 29 -6.93 2.30 7.10
C GLY A 29 -6.58 3.66 6.47
N MET A 30 -5.56 4.36 6.99
CA MET A 30 -5.05 5.58 6.36
C MET A 30 -4.56 5.35 4.92
N CYS A 31 -3.94 4.19 4.64
CA CYS A 31 -3.55 3.81 3.29
C CYS A 31 -4.76 3.67 2.35
N LYS A 32 -5.92 3.22 2.83
CA LYS A 32 -7.16 3.19 2.04
C LYS A 32 -7.57 4.59 1.59
N ASN A 33 -7.48 5.58 2.47
CA ASN A 33 -7.82 6.97 2.13
C ASN A 33 -6.89 7.52 1.05
N VAL A 34 -5.61 7.15 1.07
CA VAL A 34 -4.67 7.48 -0.01
C VAL A 34 -5.08 6.80 -1.32
N ILE A 35 -5.47 5.53 -1.29
CA ILE A 35 -5.96 4.81 -2.48
C ILE A 35 -7.18 5.51 -3.07
N ILE A 36 -8.17 5.87 -2.25
CA ILE A 36 -9.37 6.62 -2.69
C ILE A 36 -8.96 7.94 -3.34
N HIS A 37 -8.04 8.69 -2.74
CA HIS A 37 -7.58 9.97 -3.31
C HIS A 37 -6.85 9.83 -4.65
N LEU A 38 -6.10 8.74 -4.85
CA LEU A 38 -5.28 8.55 -6.05
C LEU A 38 -6.05 7.89 -7.21
N PHE A 39 -6.90 6.92 -6.89
CA PHE A 39 -7.57 6.08 -7.89
C PHE A 39 -9.06 6.40 -8.03
N GLY A 40 -9.67 7.05 -7.03
CA GLY A 40 -11.09 7.37 -7.02
C GLY A 40 -11.96 6.12 -6.92
N ASP A 41 -13.07 6.16 -7.65
CA ASP A 41 -14.05 5.09 -7.85
C ASP A 41 -13.76 4.22 -9.08
N ARG A 42 -12.56 4.32 -9.66
CA ARG A 42 -12.20 3.54 -10.84
C ARG A 42 -12.29 2.04 -10.62
N ASN A 43 -12.80 1.37 -11.65
CA ASN A 43 -12.81 -0.08 -11.67
C ASN A 43 -11.37 -0.59 -11.76
N ILE A 44 -11.09 -1.63 -10.99
CA ILE A 44 -9.76 -2.23 -10.95
C ILE A 44 -9.32 -2.78 -12.31
N SER A 45 -10.25 -3.28 -13.13
CA SER A 45 -9.96 -3.83 -14.46
C SER A 45 -9.54 -2.78 -15.49
N GLU A 46 -9.74 -1.49 -15.19
CA GLU A 46 -9.43 -0.39 -16.11
C GLU A 46 -8.06 0.22 -15.83
N ILE A 47 -7.43 -0.12 -14.70
CA ILE A 47 -6.15 0.46 -14.27
C ILE A 47 -5.01 -0.22 -15.05
N LYS A 48 -4.45 0.52 -16.01
CA LYS A 48 -3.28 0.06 -16.79
C LYS A 48 -1.98 0.28 -16.02
N SER A 49 -0.97 -0.57 -16.23
CA SER A 49 0.35 -0.42 -15.61
C SER A 49 1.00 0.94 -15.89
N SER A 50 0.87 1.47 -17.12
CA SER A 50 1.42 2.81 -17.47
C SER A 50 0.71 3.95 -16.74
N GLU A 51 -0.58 3.79 -16.45
CA GLU A 51 -1.33 4.76 -15.66
C GLU A 51 -0.95 4.67 -14.19
N ASN A 52 -0.83 3.45 -13.63
CA ASN A 52 -0.33 3.26 -12.28
C ASN A 52 1.06 3.90 -12.12
N GLN A 53 1.97 3.73 -13.09
CA GLN A 53 3.28 4.37 -13.06
C GLN A 53 3.18 5.91 -13.04
N ARG A 54 2.26 6.51 -13.83
CA ARG A 54 2.02 7.97 -13.79
C ARG A 54 1.51 8.44 -12.43
N ILE A 55 0.57 7.70 -11.83
CA ILE A 55 0.04 7.99 -10.49
C ILE A 55 1.16 7.92 -9.45
N MET A 56 1.98 6.87 -9.47
CA MET A 56 3.09 6.69 -8.53
C MET A 56 4.15 7.77 -8.69
N ASN A 57 4.49 8.16 -9.92
CA ASN A 57 5.42 9.26 -10.19
C ASN A 57 4.91 10.58 -9.60
N LYS A 58 3.63 10.90 -9.82
CA LYS A 58 3.00 12.11 -9.29
C LYS A 58 2.95 12.10 -7.76
N TYR A 59 2.58 10.97 -7.16
CA TYR A 59 2.51 10.85 -5.71
C TYR A 59 3.90 10.87 -5.05
N GLY A 60 4.91 10.33 -5.73
CA GLY A 60 6.32 10.32 -5.29
C GLY A 60 6.97 11.68 -5.15
N GLN A 61 6.42 12.71 -5.78
CA GLN A 61 6.85 14.10 -5.56
C GLN A 61 6.49 14.58 -4.14
N LYS A 62 5.46 13.99 -3.53
CA LYS A 62 4.90 14.40 -2.23
C LYS A 62 5.42 13.57 -1.05
N VAL A 63 5.72 12.29 -1.27
CA VAL A 63 6.08 11.35 -0.20
C VAL A 63 7.43 10.69 -0.44
N SER A 64 8.01 10.10 0.60
CA SER A 64 9.30 9.41 0.51
C SER A 64 9.20 8.07 -0.23
N ARG A 65 10.31 7.58 -0.77
CA ARG A 65 10.38 6.27 -1.45
C ARG A 65 9.87 5.14 -0.57
N LYS A 66 10.20 5.17 0.73
CA LYS A 66 9.69 4.19 1.71
C LYS A 66 8.17 4.23 1.86
N HIS A 67 7.55 5.41 1.80
CA HIS A 67 6.10 5.55 1.87
C HIS A 67 5.45 4.98 0.59
N LEU A 68 5.95 5.37 -0.59
CA LEU A 68 5.53 4.82 -1.87
C LEU A 68 5.61 3.30 -1.91
N GLY A 69 6.73 2.72 -1.46
CA GLY A 69 6.91 1.27 -1.44
C GLY A 69 5.90 0.56 -0.55
N ARG A 70 5.52 1.14 0.59
CA ARG A 70 4.45 0.60 1.45
C ARG A 70 3.09 0.68 0.79
N LEU A 71 2.76 1.82 0.18
CA LEU A 71 1.52 1.97 -0.58
C LEU A 71 1.42 0.89 -1.66
N ASN A 72 2.46 0.74 -2.49
CA ASN A 72 2.48 -0.27 -3.54
C ASN A 72 2.37 -1.70 -2.99
N SER A 73 3.11 -2.02 -1.92
CA SER A 73 3.08 -3.36 -1.32
C SER A 73 1.69 -3.71 -0.77
N ASN A 74 1.00 -2.73 -0.18
CA ASN A 74 -0.34 -2.89 0.35
C ASN A 74 -1.37 -3.12 -0.77
N ILE A 75 -1.29 -2.34 -1.86
CA ILE A 75 -2.14 -2.52 -3.04
C ILE A 75 -1.88 -3.89 -3.67
N LYS A 76 -0.60 -4.27 -3.84
CA LYS A 76 -0.21 -5.57 -4.39
C LYS A 76 -0.77 -6.73 -3.59
N ALA A 77 -0.77 -6.63 -2.26
CA ALA A 77 -1.36 -7.67 -1.41
C ALA A 77 -2.86 -7.85 -1.65
N SER A 78 -3.61 -6.77 -1.92
CA SER A 78 -5.02 -6.87 -2.30
C SER A 78 -5.24 -7.40 -3.71
N ILE A 79 -4.37 -7.07 -4.67
CA ILE A 79 -4.40 -7.64 -6.03
C ILE A 79 -4.16 -9.16 -5.99
N ASN A 80 -3.17 -9.60 -5.21
CA ASN A 80 -2.88 -11.02 -5.04
C ASN A 80 -4.05 -11.80 -4.45
N LEU A 81 -4.85 -11.18 -3.57
CA LEU A 81 -6.08 -11.80 -3.06
C LEU A 81 -7.09 -12.03 -4.20
N ALA A 82 -7.40 -11.00 -4.99
CA ALA A 82 -8.33 -11.14 -6.12
C ALA A 82 -7.83 -12.16 -7.16
N MET A 83 -6.52 -12.19 -7.44
CA MET A 83 -5.94 -13.20 -8.33
C MET A 83 -6.05 -14.63 -7.74
N ALA A 84 -5.88 -14.80 -6.43
CA ALA A 84 -6.07 -16.09 -5.77
C ALA A 84 -7.54 -16.57 -5.86
N ASP A 85 -8.48 -15.62 -5.84
CA ASP A 85 -9.91 -15.86 -6.08
C ASP A 85 -10.24 -16.03 -7.57
N LYS A 86 -9.23 -16.07 -8.45
CA LYS A 86 -9.34 -16.20 -9.91
C LYS A 86 -10.15 -15.07 -10.57
N VAL A 87 -10.19 -13.89 -9.96
CA VAL A 87 -10.72 -12.69 -10.60
C VAL A 87 -9.77 -12.30 -11.73
N MET A 88 -10.31 -12.11 -12.94
CA MET A 88 -9.55 -11.72 -14.12
C MET A 88 -9.12 -10.25 -14.01
N ILE A 89 -7.96 -10.01 -13.41
CA ILE A 89 -7.32 -8.69 -13.29
C ILE A 89 -5.85 -8.78 -13.69
N GLU A 90 -5.34 -7.71 -14.29
CA GLU A 90 -3.91 -7.55 -14.52
C GLU A 90 -3.22 -7.04 -13.24
N ASP A 91 -2.04 -7.58 -12.90
CA ASP A 91 -1.22 -7.02 -11.82
C ASP A 91 -0.50 -5.75 -12.29
N PHE A 92 -1.23 -4.62 -12.28
CA PHE A 92 -0.67 -3.30 -12.60
C PHE A 92 0.35 -2.80 -11.57
N THR A 93 0.48 -3.48 -10.43
CA THR A 93 1.49 -3.18 -9.39
C THR A 93 2.82 -3.88 -9.66
N ALA A 94 2.82 -4.86 -10.57
CA ALA A 94 4.03 -5.50 -11.05
C ALA A 94 4.95 -4.49 -11.74
N TYR A 95 6.25 -4.61 -11.51
CA TYR A 95 7.31 -3.83 -12.16
C TYR A 95 7.22 -2.31 -12.00
N VAL A 96 6.42 -1.79 -11.07
CA VAL A 96 6.35 -0.36 -10.83
C VAL A 96 7.67 0.17 -10.26
N GLU A 97 8.17 1.24 -10.86
CA GLU A 97 9.38 1.91 -10.37
C GLU A 97 9.03 2.97 -9.33
N LEU A 98 9.75 2.96 -8.21
CA LEU A 98 9.48 3.83 -7.07
C LEU A 98 10.39 5.06 -7.09
N PHE A 99 9.96 6.10 -7.82
CA PHE A 99 10.63 7.40 -7.85
C PHE A 99 10.10 8.34 -6.78
N SER A 100 10.98 8.96 -6.00
CA SER A 100 10.62 9.95 -4.99
C SER A 100 11.56 11.14 -5.01
N SER A 101 10.99 12.35 -4.96
CA SER A 101 11.75 13.59 -4.85
C SER A 101 12.03 13.98 -3.40
N LYS A 102 11.50 13.23 -2.42
CA LYS A 102 11.72 13.47 -0.98
C LYS A 102 12.80 12.52 -0.46
N LYS A 103 13.84 13.08 0.16
CA LYS A 103 14.84 12.28 0.89
C LYS A 103 14.14 11.47 1.99
N ASP A 104 14.44 10.18 2.08
CA ASP A 104 13.98 9.38 3.21
C ASP A 104 14.55 9.98 4.51
N ARG A 105 13.70 10.23 5.51
CA ARG A 105 14.19 10.56 6.84
C ARG A 105 14.92 9.34 7.38
N LYS A 106 16.26 9.41 7.48
CA LYS A 106 17.04 8.44 8.25
C LYS A 106 16.47 8.45 9.67
N LEU A 107 15.82 7.37 10.08
CA LEU A 107 15.48 7.15 11.47
C LEU A 107 16.82 7.12 12.22
N LYS A 108 17.09 8.11 13.06
CA LYS A 108 18.11 7.95 14.11
C LYS A 108 17.56 6.85 15.00
N THR A 109 18.10 5.64 14.86
CA THR A 109 17.82 4.54 15.77
C THR A 109 18.34 4.97 17.14
N ASN A 110 17.48 5.55 17.97
CA ASN A 110 17.76 5.59 19.40
C ASN A 110 17.69 4.13 19.86
N ASN A 111 18.87 3.57 20.11
CA ASN A 111 19.05 2.34 20.86
C ASN A 111 18.39 2.51 22.24
N PHE A 112 17.10 2.25 22.35
CA PHE A 112 16.50 1.92 23.63
C PHE A 112 16.89 0.47 23.94
N ILE A 113 18.06 0.39 24.55
CA ILE A 113 18.66 -0.67 25.35
C ILE A 113 17.75 -1.90 25.52
N ARG A 114 18.17 -2.99 24.88
CA ARG A 114 17.82 -4.36 25.27
C ARG A 114 18.56 -4.72 26.58
N ARG A 115 17.85 -5.41 27.48
CA ARG A 115 18.28 -6.23 28.65
C ARG A 115 18.56 -5.43 29.93
N LYS A 116 18.04 -5.80 31.10
CA LYS A 116 17.86 -7.12 31.77
C LYS A 116 16.53 -7.09 32.57
N ILE A 117 15.62 -8.07 32.55
CA ILE A 117 15.65 -9.42 33.18
C ILE A 117 16.84 -9.62 34.12
N ILE A 118 16.71 -9.23 35.38
CA ILE A 118 16.60 -10.11 36.57
C ILE A 118 15.69 -9.40 37.55
#